data_AF-A0A847I126-F1
#
_entry.id   AF-A0A847I126-F1
#
_cell.length_a   1.000
_cell.length_b   1.000
_cell.length_c   1.000
_cell.angle_alpha   90.00
_cell.angle_beta   90.00
_cell.angle_gamma   90.00
#
_symmetry.space_group_name_H-M   'P 1'
#
loop_
_entity.id
_entity.type
_entity.pdbx_description
1 polymer ?
#
loop_
_entity_poly.entity_id
_entity_poly.type
_entity_poly.pdbx_seq_one_letter_code
_entity_poly.pdbx_strand_id
1 'polypeptide(L)'
;GIENQFPHHECEIAQGECATGKQFCRYWLHNNMVTLNGQKMGKSLGNAISLKQLFYEGHPLLEKTFEPVVIRHFILTSHYRAPLDFSNEALRGAESGSYKLRDAARELSQAAAAAPAKPRADAIRAALEQTEKGFAEAMNEDFNTAAAIATVFEFARQTGTWIREGAGREDLTAADVLMRRLTQDALGLKWPETPAAAQSRLNDVMQILVDLRNEARHSKNFQLSDQIRSRLTALGIELRDLPEGTKWTGL
;
A
#
# COMPACT_ATOMS: atom_id res chain seq x y z
N GLY A 1 -0.42 -23.24 7.52
CA GLY A 1 0.90 -22.81 7.05
C GLY A 1 1.79 -24.03 6.91
N ILE A 2 3.11 -23.82 6.82
CA ILE A 2 4.13 -24.88 6.73
C ILE A 2 4.05 -25.89 7.89
N GLU A 3 3.62 -25.44 9.07
CA GLU A 3 3.40 -26.26 10.26
C GLU A 3 2.31 -27.33 10.08
N ASN A 4 1.42 -27.17 9.10
CA ASN A 4 0.39 -28.16 8.82
C ASN A 4 0.86 -29.25 7.88
N GLN A 5 2.04 -29.13 7.26
CA GLN A 5 2.57 -30.20 6.39
C GLN A 5 2.63 -31.53 7.15
N PHE A 6 3.13 -31.48 8.39
CA PHE A 6 3.16 -32.63 9.30
C PHE A 6 2.72 -32.24 10.72
N PRO A 7 1.91 -33.07 11.41
CA PRO A 7 1.30 -34.31 10.91
C PRO A 7 -0.03 -34.06 10.16
N HIS A 8 -0.55 -32.84 10.20
CA HIS A 8 -1.95 -32.57 9.88
C HIS A 8 -2.34 -32.94 8.44
N HIS A 9 -1.72 -32.33 7.42
CA HIS A 9 -2.06 -32.59 6.03
C HIS A 9 -1.65 -34.00 5.58
N GLU A 10 -0.56 -34.56 6.13
CA GLU A 10 -0.22 -35.98 5.90
C GLU A 10 -1.33 -36.93 6.41
N CYS A 11 -1.89 -36.66 7.59
CA CYS A 11 -3.03 -37.43 8.08
C CYS A 11 -4.27 -37.24 7.20
N GLU A 12 -4.55 -36.03 6.69
CA GLU A 12 -5.66 -35.80 5.77
C GLU A 12 -5.51 -36.59 4.47
N ILE A 13 -4.31 -36.62 3.88
CA ILE A 13 -3.98 -37.41 2.70
C ILE A 13 -4.21 -38.90 3.00
N ALA A 14 -3.62 -39.41 4.09
CA ALA A 14 -3.76 -40.82 4.46
C ALA A 14 -5.23 -41.22 4.68
N GLN A 15 -6.02 -40.39 5.36
CA GLN A 15 -7.43 -40.66 5.59
C GLN A 15 -8.25 -40.62 4.29
N GLY A 16 -8.07 -39.58 3.49
CA GLY A 16 -8.83 -39.37 2.25
C GLY A 16 -8.52 -40.42 1.18
N GLU A 17 -7.24 -40.69 0.96
CA GLU A 17 -6.81 -41.62 -0.10
C GLU A 17 -7.06 -43.08 0.29
N CYS A 18 -6.84 -43.49 1.55
CA CYS A 18 -7.16 -44.85 1.98
C CYS A 18 -8.67 -45.14 1.96
N ALA A 19 -9.51 -44.16 2.29
CA ALA A 19 -10.97 -44.34 2.29
C ALA A 19 -11.55 -44.39 0.87
N THR A 20 -10.95 -43.70 -0.10
CA THR A 20 -11.53 -43.52 -1.44
C THR A 20 -10.79 -44.23 -2.56
N GLY A 21 -9.52 -44.61 -2.35
CA GLY A 21 -8.62 -45.13 -3.38
C GLY A 21 -8.27 -44.12 -4.48
N LYS A 22 -8.52 -42.82 -4.26
CA LYS A 22 -8.31 -41.74 -5.24
C LYS A 22 -7.38 -40.68 -4.67
N GLN A 23 -6.71 -39.94 -5.57
CA GLN A 23 -5.90 -38.78 -5.20
C GLN A 23 -6.75 -37.73 -4.46
N PHE A 24 -6.30 -37.31 -3.27
CA PHE A 24 -7.04 -36.35 -2.45
C PHE A 24 -6.94 -34.91 -3.01
N CYS A 25 -5.73 -34.45 -3.33
CA CYS A 25 -5.48 -33.13 -3.89
C CYS A 25 -4.24 -33.14 -4.80
N ARG A 26 -4.22 -32.24 -5.81
CA ARG A 26 -3.08 -32.09 -6.74
C ARG A 26 -2.05 -31.06 -6.29
N TYR A 27 -2.48 -29.97 -5.66
CA TYR A 27 -1.63 -28.85 -5.29
C TYR A 27 -1.89 -28.46 -3.83
N TRP A 28 -0.82 -28.45 -3.05
CA TRP A 28 -0.82 -27.98 -1.66
C TRP A 28 0.00 -26.71 -1.57
N LEU A 29 -0.59 -25.65 -1.03
CA LEU A 29 0.07 -24.38 -0.80
C LEU A 29 0.23 -24.16 0.70
N HIS A 30 1.47 -23.95 1.13
CA HIS A 30 1.79 -23.71 2.53
C HIS A 30 2.46 -22.35 2.68
N ASN A 31 1.79 -21.43 3.38
CA ASN A 31 2.40 -20.16 3.76
C ASN A 31 3.49 -20.37 4.80
N ASN A 32 4.57 -19.60 4.70
CA ASN A 32 5.64 -19.61 5.69
C ASN A 32 5.23 -18.84 6.96
N MET A 33 6.08 -18.91 7.97
CA MET A 33 5.83 -18.37 9.29
C MET A 33 6.00 -16.85 9.31
N VAL A 34 5.25 -16.22 10.21
CA VAL A 34 5.45 -14.81 10.57
C VAL A 34 6.28 -14.75 11.85
N THR A 35 7.34 -13.95 11.84
CA THR A 35 8.21 -13.68 12.99
C THR A 35 8.00 -12.25 13.49
N LEU A 36 8.37 -11.96 14.73
CA LEU A 36 8.45 -10.63 15.32
C LEU A 36 9.90 -10.36 15.70
N ASN A 37 10.56 -9.42 15.02
CA ASN A 37 11.98 -9.11 15.20
C ASN A 37 12.87 -10.38 15.20
N GLY A 38 12.65 -11.27 14.21
CA GLY A 38 13.36 -12.53 14.04
C GLY A 38 12.94 -13.66 14.99
N GLN A 39 12.03 -13.41 15.94
CA GLN A 39 11.53 -14.44 16.86
C GLN A 39 10.16 -14.97 16.42
N LYS A 40 9.93 -16.27 16.53
CA LYS A 40 8.61 -16.86 16.25
C LYS A 40 7.55 -16.23 17.15
N MET A 41 6.41 -15.82 16.58
CA MET A 41 5.27 -15.36 17.38
C MET A 41 4.62 -16.54 18.12
N GLY A 42 4.40 -16.37 19.42
CA GLY A 42 3.77 -17.38 20.26
C GLY A 42 3.25 -16.80 21.57
N LYS A 43 2.07 -17.27 22.01
CA LYS A 43 1.46 -16.82 23.28
C LYS A 43 2.39 -17.04 24.48
N SER A 44 3.17 -18.11 24.48
CA SER A 44 4.14 -18.43 25.53
C SER A 44 5.32 -17.46 25.62
N LEU A 45 5.64 -16.74 24.54
CA LEU A 45 6.73 -15.76 24.47
C LEU A 45 6.25 -14.33 24.81
N GLY A 46 4.95 -14.14 25.07
CA GLY A 46 4.38 -12.82 25.34
C GLY A 46 4.44 -11.86 24.14
N ASN A 47 4.81 -12.34 22.96
CA ASN A 47 5.03 -11.56 21.75
C ASN A 47 3.89 -11.70 20.72
N ALA A 48 2.80 -12.37 21.10
CA ALA A 48 1.64 -12.54 20.24
C ALA A 48 0.79 -11.25 20.22
N ILE A 49 0.68 -10.64 19.04
CA ILE A 49 -0.12 -9.44 18.81
C ILE A 49 -1.43 -9.88 18.15
N SER A 50 -2.57 -9.56 18.77
CA SER A 50 -3.88 -9.81 18.17
C SER A 50 -4.24 -8.74 17.14
N LEU A 51 -5.16 -9.05 16.21
CA LEU A 51 -5.68 -8.07 15.25
C LEU A 51 -6.36 -6.88 15.95
N LYS A 52 -7.04 -7.09 17.09
CA LYS A 52 -7.64 -5.99 17.86
C LYS A 52 -6.58 -5.02 18.40
N GLN A 53 -5.49 -5.56 18.93
CA GLN A 53 -4.35 -4.77 19.39
C GLN A 53 -3.64 -4.06 18.24
N LEU A 54 -3.49 -4.73 17.11
CA LEU A 54 -2.85 -4.18 15.92
C LEU A 54 -3.64 -2.99 15.33
N PHE A 55 -4.97 -3.07 15.34
CA PHE A 55 -5.83 -2.10 14.66
C PHE A 55 -6.46 -1.04 15.58
N TYR A 56 -6.70 -1.35 16.86
CA TYR A 56 -7.55 -0.52 17.72
C TYR A 56 -7.03 -0.30 19.14
N GLU A 57 -6.51 -1.33 19.81
CA GLU A 57 -6.18 -1.25 21.24
C GLU A 57 -4.71 -0.86 21.52
N GLY A 58 -3.83 -1.04 20.54
CA GLY A 58 -2.38 -0.90 20.71
C GLY A 58 -1.75 -2.11 21.40
N HIS A 59 -0.41 -2.14 21.41
CA HIS A 59 0.37 -3.19 22.08
C HIS A 59 1.72 -2.62 22.54
N PRO A 60 2.31 -3.04 23.68
CA PRO A 60 3.62 -2.54 24.12
C PRO A 60 4.78 -2.73 23.14
N LEU A 61 4.64 -3.68 22.21
CA LEU A 61 5.63 -3.95 21.14
C LEU A 61 5.35 -3.16 19.85
N LEU A 62 4.29 -2.36 19.81
CA LEU A 62 3.92 -1.51 18.68
C LEU A 62 4.08 -0.04 19.05
N GLU A 63 4.64 0.74 18.13
CA GLU A 63 4.73 2.20 18.27
C GLU A 63 3.35 2.88 18.19
N LYS A 64 2.44 2.29 17.41
CA LYS A 64 1.06 2.74 17.21
C LYS A 64 0.17 1.62 16.68
N THR A 65 -1.12 1.88 16.59
CA THR A 65 -2.05 1.07 15.81
C THR A 65 -1.87 1.35 14.32
N PHE A 66 -2.15 0.36 13.49
CA PHE A 66 -2.02 0.45 12.03
C PHE A 66 -3.36 0.16 11.35
N GLU A 67 -3.60 0.78 10.19
CA GLU A 67 -4.80 0.48 9.41
C GLU A 67 -4.75 -0.96 8.84
N PRO A 68 -5.90 -1.66 8.73
CA PRO A 68 -5.93 -3.00 8.14
C PRO A 68 -5.31 -3.09 6.74
N VAL A 69 -5.48 -2.04 5.91
CA VAL A 69 -4.91 -1.98 4.56
C VAL A 69 -3.37 -1.88 4.58
N VAL A 70 -2.79 -1.24 5.60
CA VAL A 70 -1.34 -1.17 5.80
C VAL A 70 -0.78 -2.56 6.11
N ILE A 71 -1.46 -3.29 6.99
CA ILE A 71 -1.04 -4.67 7.35
C ILE A 71 -1.21 -5.61 6.17
N ARG A 72 -2.27 -5.45 5.37
CA ARG A 72 -2.42 -6.20 4.12
C ARG A 72 -1.30 -5.88 3.14
N HIS A 73 -0.98 -4.61 2.93
CA HIS A 73 0.12 -4.20 2.07
C HIS A 73 1.44 -4.81 2.55
N PHE A 74 1.75 -4.71 3.84
CA PHE A 74 2.92 -5.32 4.47
C PHE A 74 3.05 -6.81 4.13
N ILE A 75 1.99 -7.60 4.33
CA ILE A 75 2.00 -9.04 4.01
C ILE A 75 2.32 -9.28 2.54
N LEU A 76 1.76 -8.47 1.64
CA LEU A 76 1.94 -8.64 0.20
C LEU A 76 3.34 -8.21 -0.29
N THR A 77 4.11 -7.47 0.51
CA THR A 77 5.50 -7.08 0.15
C THR A 77 6.50 -8.24 0.22
N SER A 78 6.10 -9.41 0.71
CA SER A 78 6.91 -10.63 0.73
C SER A 78 6.21 -11.77 0.02
N HIS A 79 6.98 -12.68 -0.58
CA HIS A 79 6.44 -13.89 -1.18
C HIS A 79 5.80 -14.79 -0.10
N TYR A 80 4.66 -15.43 -0.39
CA TYR A 80 3.90 -16.20 0.62
C TYR A 80 4.72 -17.37 1.24
N ARG A 81 5.72 -17.86 0.50
CA ARG A 81 6.65 -18.92 0.90
C ARG A 81 7.89 -18.41 1.64
N ALA A 82 8.12 -17.10 1.70
CA ALA A 82 9.22 -16.50 2.45
C ALA A 82 8.79 -16.21 3.90
N PRO A 83 9.70 -16.33 4.88
CA PRO A 83 9.42 -15.84 6.23
C PRO A 83 9.06 -14.35 6.19
N LEU A 84 8.00 -13.97 6.90
CA LEU A 84 7.59 -12.58 7.00
C LEU A 84 7.99 -12.04 8.37
N ASP A 85 9.02 -11.20 8.41
CA ASP A 85 9.45 -10.60 9.67
C ASP A 85 8.73 -9.29 9.95
N PHE A 86 7.95 -9.29 11.03
CA PHE A 86 7.21 -8.16 11.51
C PHE A 86 8.10 -7.33 12.45
N SER A 87 8.17 -6.02 12.20
CA SER A 87 8.84 -5.05 13.06
C SER A 87 8.18 -3.68 12.87
N ASN A 88 8.32 -2.76 13.84
CA ASN A 88 7.80 -1.40 13.68
C ASN A 88 8.43 -0.66 12.48
N GLU A 89 9.69 -0.95 12.17
CA GLU A 89 10.35 -0.43 10.97
C GLU A 89 9.69 -0.94 9.69
N ALA A 90 9.47 -2.25 9.58
CA ALA A 90 8.80 -2.85 8.42
C ALA A 90 7.37 -2.33 8.25
N LEU A 91 6.62 -2.17 9.35
CA LEU A 91 5.27 -1.61 9.32
C LEU A 91 5.24 -0.14 8.89
N ARG A 92 6.18 0.68 9.37
CA ARG A 92 6.31 2.08 8.91
C ARG A 92 6.64 2.16 7.43
N GLY A 93 7.52 1.28 6.93
CA GLY A 93 7.80 1.16 5.50
C GLY A 93 6.56 0.80 4.69
N ALA A 94 5.81 -0.21 5.14
CA ALA A 94 4.57 -0.63 4.50
C ALA A 94 3.47 0.43 4.55
N GLU A 95 3.39 1.20 5.64
CA GLU A 95 2.47 2.33 5.78
C GLU A 95 2.77 3.42 4.76
N SER A 96 4.04 3.87 4.72
CA SER A 96 4.50 4.87 3.74
C SER A 96 4.21 4.41 2.31
N GLY A 97 4.49 3.14 1.99
CA GLY A 97 4.20 2.57 0.68
C GLY A 97 2.70 2.51 0.36
N SER A 98 1.87 2.10 1.34
CA SER A 98 0.41 2.01 1.17
C SER A 98 -0.20 3.39 0.90
N TYR A 99 0.21 4.41 1.65
CA TYR A 99 -0.27 5.78 1.45
C TYR A 99 0.20 6.37 0.12
N LYS A 100 1.43 6.07 -0.34
CA LYS A 100 1.89 6.49 -1.67
C LYS A 100 1.00 5.93 -2.79
N LEU A 101 0.62 4.65 -2.70
CA LEU A 101 -0.29 4.03 -3.69
C LEU A 101 -1.69 4.62 -3.63
N ARG A 102 -2.22 4.82 -2.42
CA ARG A 102 -3.52 5.49 -2.20
C ARG A 102 -3.55 6.88 -2.80
N ASP A 103 -2.52 7.68 -2.50
CA ASP A 103 -2.44 9.07 -2.94
C ASP A 103 -2.30 9.16 -4.46
N ALA A 104 -1.51 8.28 -5.09
CA ALA A 104 -1.41 8.19 -6.54
C ALA A 104 -2.73 7.78 -7.20
N ALA A 105 -3.44 6.78 -6.66
CA ALA A 105 -4.75 6.38 -7.15
C ALA A 105 -5.80 7.52 -7.02
N ARG A 106 -5.74 8.27 -5.91
CA ARG A 106 -6.61 9.44 -5.69
C ARG A 106 -6.30 10.57 -6.68
N GLU A 107 -5.03 10.91 -6.85
CA GLU A 107 -4.59 11.94 -7.80
C GLU A 107 -5.02 11.58 -9.22
N LEU A 108 -4.85 10.31 -9.62
CA LEU A 108 -5.28 9.81 -10.92
C LEU A 108 -6.79 9.91 -11.14
N SER A 109 -7.59 9.48 -10.17
CA SER A 109 -9.05 9.58 -10.22
C SER A 109 -9.51 11.04 -10.35
N GLN A 110 -8.92 11.96 -9.59
CA GLN A 110 -9.21 13.40 -9.67
C GLN A 110 -8.80 13.99 -11.02
N ALA A 111 -7.60 13.66 -11.50
CA ALA A 111 -7.10 14.13 -12.78
C ALA A 111 -7.95 13.61 -13.95
N ALA A 112 -8.40 12.35 -13.90
CA ALA A 112 -9.31 11.77 -14.89
C ALA A 112 -10.64 12.54 -14.96
N ALA A 113 -11.20 12.94 -13.81
CA ALA A 113 -12.43 13.73 -13.76
C ALA A 113 -12.27 15.14 -14.33
N ALA A 114 -11.11 15.78 -14.10
CA ALA A 114 -10.85 17.17 -14.51
C ALA A 114 -10.26 17.33 -15.92
N ALA A 115 -9.65 16.27 -16.47
CA ALA A 115 -8.89 16.36 -17.73
C ALA A 115 -9.77 16.73 -18.93
N PRO A 116 -9.20 17.43 -19.94
CA PRO A 116 -9.90 17.73 -21.18
C PRO A 116 -10.14 16.46 -22.00
N ALA A 117 -11.17 16.50 -22.86
CA ALA A 117 -11.36 15.47 -23.87
C ALA A 117 -10.23 15.56 -24.91
N LYS A 118 -9.38 14.54 -24.96
CA LYS A 118 -8.36 14.35 -25.98
C LYS A 118 -8.41 12.89 -26.45
N PRO A 119 -8.06 12.60 -27.72
CA PRO A 119 -7.96 11.23 -28.20
C PRO A 119 -6.92 10.45 -27.40
N ARG A 120 -7.17 9.14 -27.26
CA ARG A 120 -6.24 8.20 -26.63
C ARG A 120 -4.86 8.22 -27.29
N ALA A 121 -3.80 8.36 -26.49
CA ALA A 121 -2.43 8.30 -26.99
C ALA A 121 -1.96 6.85 -27.12
N ASP A 122 -1.38 6.49 -28.28
CA ASP A 122 -0.85 5.15 -28.54
C ASP A 122 0.21 4.72 -27.52
N ALA A 123 1.06 5.66 -27.10
CA ALA A 123 2.09 5.42 -26.09
C ALA A 123 1.50 5.06 -24.71
N ILE A 124 0.40 5.71 -24.30
CA ILE A 124 -0.26 5.40 -23.03
C ILE A 124 -0.99 4.06 -23.13
N ARG A 125 -1.65 3.77 -24.26
CA ARG A 125 -2.26 2.45 -24.49
C ARG A 125 -1.24 1.32 -24.37
N ALA A 126 -0.09 1.44 -25.03
CA ALA A 126 0.98 0.45 -24.95
C ALA A 126 1.53 0.30 -23.53
N ALA A 127 1.68 1.41 -22.79
CA ALA A 127 2.11 1.36 -21.40
C ALA A 127 1.11 0.63 -20.49
N LEU A 128 -0.20 0.86 -20.66
CA LEU A 128 -1.24 0.15 -19.91
C LEU A 128 -1.20 -1.37 -20.16
N GLU A 129 -1.05 -1.78 -21.42
CA GLU A 129 -0.91 -3.20 -21.80
C GLU A 129 0.36 -3.81 -21.19
N GLN A 130 1.47 -3.08 -21.20
CA GLN A 130 2.72 -3.54 -20.61
C GLN A 130 2.64 -3.67 -19.08
N THR A 131 1.95 -2.74 -18.40
CA THR A 131 1.70 -2.83 -16.95
C THR A 131 0.83 -4.05 -16.62
N GLU A 132 -0.26 -4.26 -17.36
CA GLU A 132 -1.14 -5.42 -17.15
C GLU A 132 -0.38 -6.74 -17.37
N LYS A 133 0.42 -6.82 -18.43
CA LYS A 133 1.26 -7.98 -18.71
C LYS A 133 2.28 -8.22 -17.60
N GLY A 134 3.03 -7.19 -17.18
CA GLY A 134 4.04 -7.32 -16.14
C GLY A 134 3.45 -7.75 -14.79
N PHE A 135 2.27 -7.22 -14.44
CA PHE A 135 1.55 -7.65 -13.24
C PHE A 135 1.11 -9.11 -13.34
N ALA A 136 0.55 -9.52 -14.49
CA ALA A 136 0.12 -10.90 -14.70
C ALA A 136 1.30 -11.88 -14.69
N GLU A 137 2.44 -11.53 -15.29
CA GLU A 137 3.67 -12.32 -15.25
C GLU A 137 4.15 -12.52 -13.81
N ALA A 138 4.18 -11.46 -13.00
CA ALA A 138 4.54 -11.55 -11.58
C ALA A 138 3.56 -12.45 -10.79
N MET A 139 2.25 -12.29 -11.00
CA MET A 139 1.25 -13.11 -10.30
C MET A 139 1.26 -14.59 -10.76
N ASN A 140 1.57 -14.85 -12.02
CA ASN A 140 1.69 -16.22 -12.56
C ASN A 140 3.00 -16.90 -12.16
N GLU A 141 3.99 -16.14 -11.68
CA GLU A 141 5.19 -16.68 -11.04
C GLU A 141 4.91 -16.98 -9.57
N ASP A 142 4.20 -18.08 -9.30
CA ASP A 142 3.90 -18.58 -7.94
C ASP A 142 3.26 -17.53 -7.00
N PHE A 143 2.36 -16.68 -7.53
CA PHE A 143 1.73 -15.60 -6.76
C PHE A 143 2.73 -14.60 -6.16
N ASN A 144 3.76 -14.20 -6.93
CA ASN A 144 4.76 -13.23 -6.48
C ASN A 144 4.17 -11.82 -6.35
N THR A 145 3.49 -11.57 -5.24
CA THR A 145 2.84 -10.29 -4.92
C THR A 145 3.84 -9.16 -4.71
N ALA A 146 5.08 -9.46 -4.28
CA ALA A 146 6.13 -8.46 -4.12
C ALA A 146 6.53 -7.86 -5.47
N ALA A 147 6.74 -8.70 -6.49
CA ALA A 147 7.01 -8.26 -7.86
C ALA A 147 5.79 -7.57 -8.49
N ALA A 148 4.58 -8.06 -8.21
CA ALA A 148 3.34 -7.43 -8.68
C ALA A 148 3.17 -6.00 -8.11
N ILE A 149 3.44 -5.81 -6.81
CA ILE A 149 3.43 -4.49 -6.15
C ILE A 149 4.49 -3.56 -6.75
N ALA A 150 5.70 -4.06 -7.03
CA ALA A 150 6.73 -3.25 -7.70
C ALA A 150 6.24 -2.72 -9.06
N THR A 151 5.54 -3.56 -9.83
CA THR A 151 4.91 -3.15 -11.10
C THR A 151 3.87 -2.06 -10.89
N VAL A 152 3.05 -2.16 -9.83
CA VAL A 152 2.05 -1.13 -9.49
C VAL A 152 2.70 0.20 -9.09
N PHE A 153 3.81 0.19 -8.35
CA PHE A 153 4.54 1.43 -8.01
C PHE A 153 5.13 2.12 -9.23
N GLU A 154 5.70 1.35 -10.17
CA GLU A 154 6.19 1.92 -11.43
C GLU A 154 5.04 2.50 -12.25
N PHE A 155 3.90 1.81 -12.31
CA PHE A 155 2.70 2.34 -12.95
C PHE A 155 2.20 3.63 -12.28
N ALA A 156 2.14 3.68 -10.95
CA ALA A 156 1.78 4.89 -10.21
C ALA A 156 2.69 6.08 -10.59
N ARG A 157 4.00 5.85 -10.72
CA ARG A 157 4.94 6.88 -11.19
C ARG A 157 4.64 7.35 -12.61
N GLN A 158 4.34 6.43 -13.53
CA GLN A 158 3.97 6.76 -14.92
C GLN A 158 2.70 7.62 -14.98
N THR A 159 1.66 7.24 -14.22
CA THR A 159 0.42 8.02 -14.17
C THR A 159 0.64 9.46 -13.69
N GLY A 160 1.47 9.67 -12.67
CA GLY A 160 1.84 11.01 -12.23
C GLY A 160 2.56 11.84 -13.31
N THR A 161 3.34 11.20 -14.18
CA THR A 161 3.97 11.87 -15.34
C THR A 161 2.93 12.26 -16.38
N TRP A 162 2.02 11.35 -16.74
CA TRP A 162 0.95 11.63 -17.72
C TRP A 162 0.03 12.77 -17.25
N ILE A 163 -0.26 12.85 -15.95
CA ILE A 163 -1.03 13.95 -15.36
C ILE A 163 -0.30 15.28 -15.57
N ARG A 164 1.02 15.35 -15.29
CA ARG A 164 1.82 16.57 -15.50
C ARG A 164 1.95 16.97 -16.97
N GLU A 165 2.00 15.99 -17.87
CA GLU A 165 2.04 16.21 -19.33
C GLU A 165 0.66 16.56 -19.93
N GLY A 166 -0.40 16.55 -19.11
CA GLY A 166 -1.74 16.91 -19.52
C GLY A 166 -2.40 15.87 -20.43
N ALA A 167 -2.23 14.59 -20.10
CA ALA A 167 -2.91 13.48 -20.77
C ALA A 167 -4.44 13.66 -20.82
N GLY A 168 -5.07 13.05 -21.83
CA GLY A 168 -6.50 13.15 -22.07
C GLY A 168 -7.34 12.43 -21.02
N ARG A 169 -8.61 12.84 -20.90
CA ARG A 169 -9.60 12.17 -20.05
C ARG A 169 -9.69 10.66 -20.31
N GLU A 170 -9.75 10.25 -21.57
CA GLU A 170 -9.89 8.84 -21.95
C GLU A 170 -8.71 7.99 -21.46
N ASP A 171 -7.48 8.49 -21.63
CA ASP A 171 -6.25 7.84 -21.15
C ASP A 171 -6.22 7.72 -19.62
N LEU A 172 -6.51 8.82 -18.92
CA LEU A 172 -6.50 8.84 -17.45
C LEU A 172 -7.62 8.00 -16.84
N THR A 173 -8.80 7.94 -17.46
CA THR A 173 -9.88 7.03 -17.04
C THR A 173 -9.47 5.57 -17.24
N ALA A 174 -8.85 5.22 -18.37
CA ALA A 174 -8.36 3.86 -18.58
C ALA A 174 -7.27 3.48 -17.56
N ALA A 175 -6.38 4.42 -17.24
CA ALA A 175 -5.37 4.24 -16.20
C ALA A 175 -5.98 4.09 -14.80
N ASP A 176 -7.01 4.87 -14.44
CA ASP A 176 -7.72 4.75 -13.16
C ASP A 176 -8.39 3.38 -13.01
N VAL A 177 -9.06 2.90 -14.06
CA VAL A 177 -9.66 1.56 -14.10
C VAL A 177 -8.60 0.48 -13.90
N LEU A 178 -7.46 0.58 -14.59
CA LEU A 178 -6.36 -0.38 -14.41
C LEU A 178 -5.81 -0.30 -12.98
N MET A 179 -5.55 0.90 -12.45
CA MET A 179 -5.05 1.10 -11.09
C MET A 179 -5.95 0.44 -10.05
N ARG A 180 -7.27 0.65 -10.14
CA ARG A 180 -8.26 0.02 -9.24
C ARG A 180 -8.27 -1.50 -9.38
N ARG A 181 -8.22 -2.03 -10.60
CA ARG A 181 -8.19 -3.47 -10.84
C ARG A 181 -6.95 -4.13 -10.23
N LEU A 182 -5.78 -3.54 -10.40
CA LEU A 182 -4.52 -4.09 -9.86
C LEU A 182 -4.46 -3.95 -8.33
N THR A 183 -4.85 -2.80 -7.78
CA THR A 183 -4.75 -2.54 -6.34
C THR A 183 -5.91 -3.12 -5.54
N GLN A 184 -7.15 -2.75 -5.86
CA GLN A 184 -8.33 -3.06 -5.05
C GLN A 184 -8.90 -4.44 -5.35
N ASP A 185 -8.98 -4.82 -6.63
CA ASP A 185 -9.63 -6.08 -7.02
C ASP A 185 -8.68 -7.27 -6.88
N ALA A 186 -7.47 -7.17 -7.46
CA ALA A 186 -6.49 -8.26 -7.42
C ALA A 186 -5.76 -8.33 -6.07
N LEU A 187 -5.17 -7.21 -5.61
CA LEU A 187 -4.39 -7.19 -4.37
C LEU A 187 -5.24 -6.93 -3.12
N GLY A 188 -6.48 -6.47 -3.23
CA GLY A 188 -7.34 -6.18 -2.08
C GLY A 188 -6.92 -4.95 -1.26
N LEU A 189 -6.10 -4.06 -1.81
CA LEU A 189 -5.67 -2.81 -1.18
C LEU A 189 -6.81 -1.79 -1.23
N LYS A 190 -7.77 -1.93 -0.32
CA LYS A 190 -8.94 -1.06 -0.22
C LYS A 190 -8.73 -0.04 0.90
N TRP A 191 -8.46 1.20 0.51
CA TRP A 191 -8.34 2.30 1.46
C TRP A 191 -9.73 2.82 1.84
N PRO A 192 -9.96 3.17 3.11
CA PRO A 192 -11.21 3.79 3.51
C PRO A 192 -11.40 5.10 2.74
N GLU A 193 -12.61 5.32 2.21
CA GLU A 193 -12.94 6.60 1.61
C GLU A 193 -13.09 7.64 2.72
N THR A 194 -12.23 8.65 2.72
CA THR A 194 -12.45 9.85 3.53
C THR A 194 -13.62 10.62 2.91
N PRO A 195 -14.71 10.90 3.65
CA PRO A 195 -15.79 11.72 3.13
C PRO A 195 -15.25 13.04 2.57
N ALA A 196 -15.68 13.44 1.36
CA ALA A 196 -15.13 14.61 0.66
C ALA A 196 -15.12 15.88 1.53
N ALA A 197 -16.16 16.08 2.36
CA ALA A 197 -16.24 17.20 3.30
C ALA A 197 -15.21 17.15 4.43
N ALA A 198 -14.88 15.95 4.94
CA ALA A 198 -13.83 15.77 5.95
C ALA A 198 -12.45 16.00 5.33
N GLN A 199 -12.24 15.52 4.10
CA GLN A 199 -11.01 15.76 3.35
C GLN A 199 -10.79 17.24 3.05
N SER A 200 -11.84 17.96 2.63
CA SER A 200 -11.76 19.40 2.36
C SER A 200 -11.31 20.18 3.60
N ARG A 201 -11.96 19.96 4.75
CA ARG A 201 -11.59 20.64 5.99
C ARG A 201 -10.15 20.35 6.42
N LEU A 202 -9.71 19.10 6.25
CA LEU A 202 -8.34 18.72 6.55
C LEU A 202 -7.33 19.39 5.62
N ASN A 203 -7.65 19.48 4.32
CA ASN A 203 -6.84 20.23 3.35
C ASN A 203 -6.76 21.71 3.72
N ASP A 204 -7.88 22.33 4.13
CA ASP A 204 -7.92 23.74 4.53
C ASP A 204 -7.04 23.99 5.77
N VAL A 205 -7.12 23.12 6.78
CA VAL A 205 -6.27 23.20 7.98
C VAL A 205 -4.80 23.03 7.61
N MET A 206 -4.48 22.07 6.74
CA MET A 206 -3.10 21.86 6.28
C MET A 206 -2.58 23.06 5.48
N GLN A 207 -3.42 23.68 4.65
CA GLN A 207 -3.06 24.86 3.90
C GLN A 207 -2.72 26.03 4.84
N ILE A 208 -3.51 26.25 5.89
CA ILE A 208 -3.21 27.27 6.91
C ILE A 208 -1.83 27.02 7.55
N LEU A 209 -1.47 25.78 7.86
CA LEU A 209 -0.15 25.45 8.43
C LEU A 209 1.00 25.67 7.44
N VAL A 210 0.78 25.36 6.16
CA VAL A 210 1.73 25.62 5.08
C VAL A 210 1.93 27.13 4.90
N ASP A 211 0.85 27.91 4.91
CA ASP A 211 0.88 29.36 4.76
C ASP A 211 1.62 30.01 5.93
N LEU A 212 1.30 29.64 7.18
CA LEU A 212 2.02 30.09 8.37
C LEU A 212 3.51 29.78 8.31
N ARG A 213 3.89 28.60 7.80
CA ARG A 213 5.29 28.23 7.59
C ARG A 213 5.95 29.11 6.53
N ASN A 214 5.26 29.37 5.42
CA ASN A 214 5.76 30.20 4.33
C ASN A 214 5.93 31.66 4.77
N GLU A 215 4.98 32.20 5.53
CA GLU A 215 5.07 33.51 6.18
C GLU A 215 6.24 33.59 7.15
N ALA A 216 6.47 32.54 7.96
CA ALA A 216 7.61 32.46 8.86
C ALA A 216 8.94 32.48 8.09
N ARG A 217 9.04 31.74 6.98
CA ARG A 217 10.22 31.78 6.08
C ARG A 217 10.43 33.15 5.46
N HIS A 218 9.36 33.77 4.95
CA HIS A 218 9.42 35.10 4.34
C HIS A 218 9.86 36.16 5.34
N SER A 219 9.38 36.06 6.58
CA SER A 219 9.76 36.92 7.71
C SER A 219 11.10 36.56 8.34
N LYS A 220 11.86 35.63 7.73
CA LYS A 220 13.16 35.10 8.21
C LYS A 220 13.10 34.47 9.61
N ASN A 221 11.91 34.08 10.08
CA ASN A 221 11.72 33.30 11.31
C ASN A 221 11.90 31.80 11.00
N PHE A 222 13.15 31.41 10.75
CA PHE A 222 13.49 30.03 10.40
C PHE A 222 13.18 29.04 11.54
N GLN A 223 13.31 29.47 12.79
CA GLN A 223 13.01 28.66 13.96
C GLN A 223 11.55 28.20 13.98
N LEU A 224 10.60 29.11 13.75
CA LEU A 224 9.18 28.75 13.69
C LEU A 224 8.87 27.86 12.48
N SER A 225 9.44 28.16 11.31
CA SER A 225 9.31 27.32 10.11
C SER A 225 9.76 25.89 10.36
N ASP A 226 10.93 25.71 10.99
CA ASP A 226 11.47 24.39 11.33
C ASP A 226 10.65 23.68 12.42
N GLN A 227 10.13 24.42 13.39
CA GLN A 227 9.25 23.86 14.41
C GLN A 227 7.95 23.32 13.80
N ILE A 228 7.32 24.05 12.87
CA ILE A 228 6.12 23.58 12.17
C ILE A 228 6.43 22.29 11.40
N ARG A 229 7.50 22.29 10.60
CA ARG A 229 7.92 21.11 9.83
C ARG A 229 8.18 19.91 10.74
N SER A 230 8.95 20.09 11.82
CA SER A 230 9.35 19.00 12.71
C SER A 230 8.14 18.39 13.42
N ARG A 231 7.17 19.21 13.84
CA ARG A 231 5.93 18.72 14.47
C ARG A 231 5.05 17.97 13.48
N LEU A 232 4.94 18.43 12.25
CA LEU A 232 4.22 17.70 11.19
C LEU A 232 4.90 16.37 10.88
N THR A 233 6.22 16.35 10.76
CA THR A 233 7.00 15.11 10.55
C THR A 233 6.86 14.14 11.72
N ALA A 234 6.82 14.63 12.97
CA ALA A 234 6.56 13.80 14.14
C ALA A 234 5.15 13.15 14.14
N LEU A 235 4.20 13.76 13.43
CA LEU A 235 2.87 13.19 13.19
C LEU A 235 2.80 12.30 11.93
N GLY A 236 3.93 12.06 11.25
CA GLY A 236 3.99 11.28 10.01
C GLY A 236 3.65 12.08 8.74
N ILE A 237 3.52 13.41 8.84
CA ILE A 237 3.22 14.30 7.71
C ILE A 237 4.53 14.86 7.16
N GLU A 238 4.82 14.55 5.90
CA GLU A 238 5.98 15.05 5.19
C GLU A 238 5.60 16.23 4.29
N LEU A 239 6.33 17.35 4.42
CA LEU A 239 6.22 18.50 3.52
C LEU A 239 7.30 18.44 2.43
N ARG A 240 6.91 18.66 1.17
CA ARG A 240 7.81 18.78 0.02
C ARG A 240 7.60 20.11 -0.68
N ASP A 241 8.67 20.89 -0.77
CA ASP A 241 8.68 22.14 -1.53
C ASP A 241 8.89 21.85 -3.02
N LEU A 242 7.93 22.25 -3.85
CA LEU A 242 7.98 22.14 -5.30
C LEU A 242 7.86 23.55 -5.93
N PRO A 243 8.22 23.73 -7.22
CA PRO A 243 8.05 25.00 -7.91
C PRO A 243 6.61 25.51 -7.91
N GLU A 244 5.63 24.59 -7.97
CA GLU A 244 4.20 24.91 -7.86
C GLU A 244 3.69 25.19 -6.43
N GLY A 245 4.54 25.08 -5.40
CA GLY A 245 4.20 25.28 -4.00
C GLY A 245 4.59 24.12 -3.09
N THR A 246 4.34 24.25 -1.78
CA THR A 246 4.56 23.14 -0.83
C THR A 246 3.42 22.12 -0.94
N LYS A 247 3.75 20.88 -1.32
CA LYS A 247 2.86 19.73 -1.21
C LYS A 247 3.12 18.97 0.09
N TRP A 248 2.14 18.19 0.55
CA TRP A 248 2.28 17.38 1.75
C TRP A 248 1.75 15.95 1.51
N THR A 249 2.33 14.98 2.23
CA THR A 249 1.91 13.56 2.21
C THR A 249 1.85 12.99 3.63
N GLY A 250 1.01 11.98 3.89
CA GLY A 250 0.97 11.30 5.20
C GLY A 250 -0.33 11.44 6.04
N LEU A 251 -1.47 11.77 5.40
CA LEU A 251 -2.83 11.68 6.01
C LEU A 251 -3.71 10.83 5.13
#